data_AF-A0A6P6QPP6-F1
#
_entry.id   AF-A0A6P6QPP6-F1
#
_cell.length_a   1.000
_cell.length_b   1.000
_cell.length_c   1.000
_cell.angle_alpha   90.00
_cell.angle_beta   90.00
_cell.angle_gamma   90.00
#
_symmetry.space_group_name_H-M   'P 1'
#
loop_
_entity.id
_entity.type
_entity.pdbx_description
1 polymer ?
#
loop_
_entity_poly.entity_id
_entity_poly.type
_entity_poly.pdbx_seq_one_letter_code
_entity_poly.pdbx_strand_id
1 'polypeptide(L)'
;MGGSECCLKCLSGIPYASLIATILLYAGVALFCGCGHEALSGTVTILQTYFDVVRSPADALDVFTMIDIFKYVIYGVAAAFFVYGILLMVEGFFTTGAIRDLYGDFKITTCGRCVSAWFIMLTYIFMLAWLGVTAFSSLPVFMYFSIWNTCQNTTLLESSNVCFDLRQYGIVSISEEKKLCTASENFIKMCESNELDLTFHLFVCALAGAGAAVIAMVVAVSILIHNHVILTSKSTGRYCTRF
;
A
#
# COMPACT_ATOMS: atom_id res chain seq x y z
N MET A 1 -24.60 -36.89 -20.49
CA MET A 1 -25.04 -35.76 -19.63
C MET A 1 -24.05 -35.43 -18.50
N GLY A 2 -22.74 -35.71 -18.60
CA GLY A 2 -21.84 -35.64 -17.42
C GLY A 2 -20.65 -34.66 -17.45
N GLY A 3 -20.38 -33.96 -18.54
CA GLY A 3 -19.20 -33.07 -18.66
C GLY A 3 -19.41 -31.65 -18.13
N SER A 4 -20.58 -31.07 -18.41
CA SER A 4 -20.92 -29.70 -18.01
C SER A 4 -21.16 -29.55 -16.51
N GLU A 5 -21.79 -30.53 -15.85
CA GLU A 5 -22.00 -30.52 -14.39
C GLU A 5 -20.71 -30.66 -13.59
N CYS A 6 -19.72 -31.40 -14.13
CA CYS A 6 -18.40 -31.52 -13.51
C CYS A 6 -17.63 -30.20 -13.63
N CYS A 7 -17.68 -29.56 -14.80
CA CYS A 7 -17.08 -28.23 -15.03
C CYS A 7 -17.77 -27.14 -14.18
N LEU A 8 -19.10 -27.17 -14.05
CA LEU A 8 -19.87 -26.27 -13.17
C LEU A 8 -19.53 -26.48 -11.68
N LYS A 9 -19.31 -27.72 -11.23
CA LYS A 9 -18.84 -28.01 -9.87
C LYS A 9 -17.40 -27.53 -9.63
N CYS A 10 -16.51 -27.66 -10.62
CA CYS A 10 -15.16 -27.12 -10.54
C CYS A 10 -15.13 -25.58 -10.54
N LEU A 11 -15.92 -24.93 -11.41
CA LEU A 11 -16.05 -23.48 -11.42
C LEU A 11 -16.69 -22.96 -10.12
N SER A 12 -17.65 -23.67 -9.54
CA SER A 12 -18.29 -23.31 -8.26
C SER A 12 -17.37 -23.53 -7.04
N GLY A 13 -16.30 -24.32 -7.20
CA GLY A 13 -15.32 -24.60 -6.14
C GLY A 13 -14.28 -23.49 -5.93
N ILE A 14 -14.18 -22.51 -6.84
CA ILE A 14 -13.19 -21.42 -6.76
C ILE A 14 -13.75 -20.27 -5.91
N PRO A 15 -13.03 -19.80 -4.87
CA PRO A 15 -13.46 -18.65 -4.07
C PRO A 15 -13.22 -17.34 -4.85
N TYR A 16 -14.03 -17.06 -5.86
CA TYR A 16 -13.85 -15.87 -6.72
C TYR A 16 -13.71 -14.58 -5.92
N ALA A 17 -14.48 -14.43 -4.83
CA ALA A 17 -14.39 -13.25 -3.97
C ALA A 17 -13.00 -13.12 -3.30
N SER A 18 -12.45 -14.22 -2.75
CA SER A 18 -11.13 -14.22 -2.12
C SER A 18 -10.01 -14.05 -3.14
N LEU A 19 -10.18 -14.64 -4.34
CA LEU A 19 -9.25 -14.49 -5.45
C LEU A 19 -9.19 -13.04 -5.94
N ILE A 20 -10.34 -12.39 -6.15
CA ILE A 20 -10.41 -10.97 -6.55
C ILE A 20 -9.78 -10.08 -5.46
N ALA A 21 -10.08 -10.33 -4.18
CA ALA A 21 -9.48 -9.58 -3.08
C ALA A 21 -7.95 -9.72 -3.04
N THR A 22 -7.43 -10.93 -3.31
CA THR A 22 -5.99 -11.20 -3.33
C THR A 22 -5.31 -10.53 -4.52
N ILE A 23 -5.93 -10.54 -5.71
CA ILE A 23 -5.42 -9.84 -6.89
C ILE A 23 -5.38 -8.33 -6.63
N LEU A 24 -6.45 -7.77 -6.05
CA LEU A 24 -6.50 -6.35 -5.73
C LEU A 24 -5.45 -5.97 -4.67
N LEU A 25 -5.23 -6.84 -3.68
CA LEU A 25 -4.18 -6.67 -2.68
C LEU A 25 -2.79 -6.64 -3.35
N TYR A 26 -2.48 -7.60 -4.22
CA TYR A 26 -1.20 -7.62 -4.93
C TYR A 26 -1.02 -6.41 -5.85
N ALA A 27 -2.06 -6.04 -6.60
CA ALA A 27 -2.00 -4.87 -7.45
C ALA A 27 -1.74 -3.59 -6.62
N GLY A 28 -2.46 -3.40 -5.52
CA GLY A 28 -2.29 -2.25 -4.63
C GLY A 28 -0.91 -2.19 -4.00
N VAL A 29 -0.44 -3.30 -3.42
CA VAL A 29 0.89 -3.37 -2.77
C VAL A 29 2.00 -3.20 -3.81
N ALA A 30 1.93 -3.86 -4.97
CA ALA A 30 2.94 -3.74 -6.01
C ALA A 30 3.02 -2.30 -6.55
N LEU A 31 1.86 -1.65 -6.72
CA LEU A 31 1.79 -0.27 -7.19
C LEU A 31 2.33 0.70 -6.14
N PHE A 32 1.99 0.53 -4.86
CA PHE A 32 2.58 1.30 -3.75
C PHE A 32 4.10 1.12 -3.68
N CYS A 33 4.59 -0.12 -3.66
CA CYS A 33 6.01 -0.43 -3.53
C CYS A 33 6.82 0.02 -4.75
N GLY A 34 6.34 -0.24 -5.97
CA GLY A 34 7.02 0.14 -7.21
C GLY A 34 7.05 1.65 -7.39
N CYS A 35 5.89 2.30 -7.39
CA CYS A 35 5.83 3.75 -7.56
C CYS A 35 6.49 4.49 -6.40
N GLY A 36 6.38 3.98 -5.17
CA GLY A 36 7.07 4.55 -4.00
C GLY A 36 8.59 4.48 -4.12
N HIS A 37 9.15 3.35 -4.56
CA HIS A 37 10.60 3.19 -4.74
C HIS A 37 11.16 4.19 -5.77
N GLU A 38 10.48 4.30 -6.92
CA GLU A 38 10.88 5.24 -7.97
C GLU A 38 10.69 6.69 -7.51
N ALA A 39 9.61 7.02 -6.80
CA ALA A 39 9.36 8.36 -6.26
C ALA A 39 10.43 8.79 -5.24
N LEU A 40 10.83 7.87 -4.36
CA LEU A 40 11.91 8.08 -3.39
C LEU A 40 13.25 8.30 -4.11
N SER A 41 13.50 7.57 -5.21
CA SER A 41 14.70 7.76 -6.03
C SER A 41 14.71 9.12 -6.74
N GLY A 42 13.59 9.54 -7.33
CA GLY A 42 13.44 10.87 -7.93
C GLY A 42 13.64 11.99 -6.91
N THR A 43 13.13 11.82 -5.68
CA THR A 43 13.34 12.78 -4.57
C THR A 43 14.83 12.97 -4.25
N VAL A 44 15.63 11.90 -4.27
CA VAL A 44 17.09 11.99 -4.08
C VAL A 44 17.74 12.80 -5.20
N THR A 45 17.38 12.52 -6.45
CA THR A 45 17.90 13.24 -7.62
C THR A 45 17.58 14.73 -7.53
N ILE A 46 16.35 15.08 -7.14
CA ILE A 46 15.92 16.47 -7.01
C ILE A 46 16.70 17.20 -5.90
N LEU A 47 16.84 16.57 -4.73
CA LEU A 47 17.58 17.14 -3.59
C LEU A 47 19.06 17.36 -3.91
N GLN A 48 19.68 16.44 -4.65
CA GLN A 48 21.09 16.57 -5.04
C GLN A 48 21.31 17.59 -6.14
N THR A 49 20.42 17.64 -7.14
CA THR A 49 20.62 18.43 -8.36
C THR A 49 20.18 19.89 -8.21
N TYR A 50 19.11 20.14 -7.45
CA TYR A 50 18.50 21.48 -7.36
C TYR A 50 18.71 22.17 -6.02
N PHE A 51 18.84 21.41 -4.93
CA PHE A 51 19.09 21.93 -3.58
C PHE A 51 20.57 21.80 -3.15
N ASP A 52 21.43 21.28 -4.03
CA ASP A 52 22.85 20.99 -3.77
C ASP A 52 23.08 20.26 -2.44
N VAL A 53 22.13 19.43 -1.99
CA VAL A 53 22.26 18.71 -0.71
C VAL A 53 23.25 17.58 -0.94
N VAL A 54 24.46 17.75 -0.42
CA VAL A 54 25.52 16.75 -0.48
C VAL A 54 25.33 15.76 0.66
N ARG A 55 25.43 14.46 0.38
CA ARG A 55 25.48 13.42 1.41
C ARG A 55 26.69 13.69 2.31
N SER A 56 26.45 14.14 3.53
CA SER A 56 27.52 14.36 4.50
C SER A 56 27.57 13.17 5.45
N PRO A 57 28.68 12.41 5.50
CA PRO A 57 28.79 11.22 6.37
C PRO A 57 28.89 11.57 7.86
N ALA A 58 28.86 12.85 8.23
CA ALA A 58 29.08 13.34 9.59
C ALA A 58 27.81 13.38 10.46
N ASP A 59 26.61 13.42 9.87
CA ASP A 59 25.34 13.52 10.61
C ASP A 59 24.49 12.25 10.43
N ALA A 60 24.30 11.51 11.51
CA ALA A 60 23.52 10.25 11.53
C ALA A 60 22.00 10.42 11.28
N LEU A 61 21.53 11.64 11.01
CA LEU A 61 20.13 12.02 10.81
C LEU A 61 19.90 12.71 9.45
N ASP A 62 20.69 12.36 8.43
CA ASP A 62 20.54 12.89 7.08
C ASP A 62 19.34 12.26 6.34
N VAL A 63 18.61 13.06 5.55
CA VAL A 63 17.39 12.64 4.83
C VAL A 63 17.66 11.53 3.84
N PHE A 64 18.86 11.47 3.28
CA PHE A 64 19.25 10.38 2.39
C PHE A 64 19.22 9.03 3.10
N THR A 65 19.67 8.96 4.36
CA THR A 65 19.61 7.74 5.18
C THR A 65 18.16 7.36 5.46
N MET A 66 17.30 8.34 5.74
CA MET A 66 15.87 8.11 5.95
C MET A 66 15.20 7.55 4.67
N ILE A 67 15.52 8.11 3.49
CA ILE A 67 15.04 7.62 2.19
C ILE A 67 15.49 6.18 1.96
N ASP A 68 16.75 5.85 2.22
CA ASP A 68 17.27 4.49 2.06
C ASP A 68 16.56 3.51 3.00
N ILE A 69 16.31 3.89 4.26
CA ILE A 69 15.51 3.10 5.21
C ILE A 69 14.10 2.83 4.65
N PHE A 70 13.42 3.85 4.10
CA PHE A 70 12.10 3.67 3.50
C PHE A 70 12.13 2.70 2.31
N LYS A 71 13.16 2.74 1.46
CA LYS A 71 13.33 1.78 0.36
C LYS A 71 13.49 0.34 0.87
N TYR A 72 14.29 0.12 1.92
CA TYR A 72 14.42 -1.21 2.53
C TYR A 72 13.10 -1.71 3.12
N VAL A 73 12.33 -0.83 3.77
CA VAL A 73 11.00 -1.17 4.29
C VAL A 73 10.06 -1.57 3.15
N ILE A 74 10.08 -0.85 2.02
CA ILE A 74 9.25 -1.17 0.84
C ILE A 74 9.52 -2.59 0.32
N TYR A 75 10.78 -3.01 0.24
CA TYR A 75 11.12 -4.37 -0.18
C TYR A 75 10.64 -5.43 0.82
N GLY A 76 10.77 -5.15 2.13
CA GLY A 76 10.25 -6.03 3.18
C GLY A 76 8.73 -6.17 3.13
N VAL A 77 8.01 -5.06 2.93
CA VAL A 77 6.54 -5.03 2.77
C VAL A 77 6.12 -5.84 1.55
N ALA A 78 6.78 -5.66 0.39
CA ALA A 78 6.47 -6.40 -0.82
C ALA A 78 6.57 -7.92 -0.62
N ALA A 79 7.66 -8.38 -0.01
CA ALA A 79 7.87 -9.80 0.26
C ALA A 79 6.87 -10.36 1.29
N ALA A 80 6.63 -9.64 2.39
CA ALA A 80 5.70 -10.06 3.44
C ALA A 80 4.26 -10.18 2.91
N PHE A 81 3.81 -9.19 2.14
CA PHE A 81 2.45 -9.19 1.58
C PHE A 81 2.27 -10.18 0.45
N PHE A 82 3.32 -10.52 -0.29
CA PHE A 82 3.30 -11.63 -1.24
C PHE A 82 3.00 -12.96 -0.54
N VAL A 83 3.75 -13.29 0.52
CA VAL A 83 3.47 -14.50 1.31
C VAL A 83 2.08 -14.44 1.93
N TYR A 84 1.69 -13.28 2.45
CA TYR A 84 0.39 -13.09 3.07
C TYR A 84 -0.78 -13.32 2.11
N GLY A 85 -0.69 -12.84 0.87
CA GLY A 85 -1.73 -13.08 -0.13
C GLY A 85 -1.87 -14.56 -0.49
N ILE A 86 -0.78 -15.33 -0.53
CA ILE A 86 -0.83 -16.78 -0.71
C ILE A 86 -1.59 -17.43 0.45
N LEU A 87 -1.30 -17.01 1.69
CA LEU A 87 -2.00 -17.52 2.87
C LEU A 87 -3.51 -17.21 2.82
N LEU A 88 -3.90 -16.00 2.41
CA LEU A 88 -5.30 -15.63 2.22
C LEU A 88 -5.98 -16.44 1.11
N MET A 89 -5.29 -16.69 0.01
CA MET A 89 -5.80 -17.51 -1.09
C MET A 89 -6.02 -18.96 -0.66
N VAL A 90 -5.06 -19.54 0.07
CA VAL A 90 -5.16 -20.89 0.66
C VAL A 90 -6.33 -20.97 1.64
N GLU A 91 -6.49 -19.96 2.49
CA GLU A 91 -7.58 -19.87 3.46
C GLU A 91 -8.97 -19.78 2.77
N GLY A 92 -9.04 -19.06 1.64
CA GLY A 92 -10.21 -18.99 0.77
C GLY A 92 -10.58 -20.34 0.15
N PHE A 93 -9.60 -21.10 -0.36
CA PHE A 93 -9.84 -22.44 -0.91
C PHE A 93 -10.31 -23.44 0.15
N PHE A 94 -9.72 -23.40 1.35
CA PHE A 94 -10.19 -24.26 2.46
C PHE A 94 -11.60 -23.94 2.94
N THR A 95 -12.11 -22.75 2.61
CA THR A 95 -13.49 -22.36 2.91
C THR A 95 -14.49 -22.84 1.85
N THR A 96 -14.08 -23.03 0.59
CA THR A 96 -15.04 -23.44 -0.45
C THR A 96 -15.52 -24.87 -0.25
N GLY A 97 -16.81 -25.09 -0.53
CA GLY A 97 -17.50 -26.34 -0.22
C GLY A 97 -16.94 -27.57 -0.94
N ALA A 98 -16.28 -27.38 -2.09
CA ALA A 98 -15.74 -28.47 -2.90
C ALA A 98 -14.54 -29.18 -2.26
N ILE A 99 -13.67 -28.46 -1.54
CA ILE A 99 -12.50 -29.05 -0.86
C ILE A 99 -12.85 -29.52 0.55
N ARG A 100 -13.82 -28.85 1.20
CA ARG A 100 -14.34 -29.25 2.52
C ARG A 100 -14.91 -30.68 2.53
N ASP A 101 -15.46 -31.14 1.41
CA ASP A 101 -16.00 -32.50 1.23
C ASP A 101 -14.89 -33.56 1.06
N LEU A 102 -13.72 -33.17 0.55
CA LEU A 102 -12.58 -34.04 0.25
C LEU A 102 -11.57 -34.16 1.40
N TYR A 103 -11.34 -33.10 2.17
CA TYR A 103 -10.34 -33.05 3.26
C TYR A 103 -10.94 -33.18 4.67
N GLY A 104 -12.25 -33.39 4.77
CA GLY A 104 -12.94 -33.51 6.04
C GLY A 104 -13.07 -32.19 6.80
N ASP A 105 -13.87 -32.23 7.85
CA ASP A 105 -14.35 -31.09 8.63
C ASP A 105 -13.30 -30.42 9.54
N PHE A 106 -12.04 -30.31 9.07
CA PHE A 106 -10.93 -29.78 9.87
C PHE A 106 -11.19 -28.33 10.33
N LYS A 107 -11.82 -27.49 9.50
CA LYS A 107 -12.26 -26.12 9.87
C LYS A 107 -13.45 -26.09 10.87
N ILE A 108 -14.13 -27.22 11.08
CA ILE A 108 -15.26 -27.32 12.03
C ILE A 108 -14.80 -27.74 13.43
N THR A 109 -13.60 -28.29 13.55
CA THR A 109 -12.93 -28.46 14.84
C THR A 109 -12.66 -27.09 15.49
N THR A 110 -12.62 -27.04 16.82
CA THR A 110 -12.33 -25.82 17.59
C THR A 110 -11.02 -25.15 17.14
N CYS A 111 -10.01 -25.94 16.77
CA CYS A 111 -8.72 -25.45 16.27
C CYS A 111 -8.87 -24.69 14.94
N GLY A 112 -9.65 -25.22 13.98
CA GLY A 112 -9.88 -24.57 12.69
C GLY A 112 -10.62 -23.23 12.79
N ARG A 113 -11.53 -23.09 13.77
CA ARG A 113 -12.21 -21.83 14.07
C ARG A 113 -11.27 -20.80 14.68
N CYS A 114 -10.36 -21.22 15.56
CA CYS A 114 -9.32 -20.35 16.12
C CYS A 114 -8.37 -19.84 15.03
N VAL A 115 -7.94 -20.71 14.10
CA VAL A 115 -7.09 -20.30 12.97
C VAL A 115 -7.81 -19.29 12.07
N SER A 116 -9.06 -19.54 11.72
CA SER A 116 -9.87 -18.60 10.93
C SER A 116 -10.08 -17.25 11.64
N ALA A 117 -10.35 -17.26 12.94
CA ALA A 117 -10.45 -16.04 13.74
C ALA A 117 -9.13 -15.26 13.80
N TRP A 118 -8.00 -15.98 13.85
CA TRP A 118 -6.67 -15.36 13.84
C TRP A 118 -6.39 -14.65 12.51
N PHE A 119 -6.74 -15.25 11.37
CA PHE A 119 -6.66 -14.58 10.06
C PHE A 119 -7.55 -13.33 9.96
N ILE A 120 -8.75 -13.35 10.54
CA ILE A 120 -9.62 -12.16 10.60
C ILE A 120 -8.94 -11.04 11.38
N MET A 121 -8.46 -11.35 12.59
CA MET A 121 -7.77 -10.38 13.45
C MET A 121 -6.53 -9.79 12.77
N LEU A 122 -5.71 -10.65 12.15
CA LEU A 122 -4.49 -10.24 11.50
C LEU A 122 -4.76 -9.39 10.24
N THR A 123 -5.75 -9.77 9.41
CA THR A 123 -6.17 -8.94 8.26
C THR A 123 -6.67 -7.57 8.71
N TYR A 124 -7.41 -7.53 9.83
CA TYR A 124 -7.92 -6.29 10.39
C TYR A 124 -6.80 -5.36 10.89
N ILE A 125 -5.78 -5.90 11.56
CA ILE A 125 -4.60 -5.13 11.98
C ILE A 125 -3.87 -4.56 10.76
N PHE A 126 -3.68 -5.35 9.71
CA PHE A 126 -3.07 -4.85 8.48
C PHE A 126 -3.90 -3.78 7.79
N MET A 127 -5.23 -3.91 7.78
CA MET A 127 -6.12 -2.88 7.24
C MET A 127 -5.91 -1.53 7.95
N LEU A 128 -5.80 -1.54 9.28
CA LEU A 128 -5.51 -0.34 10.07
C LEU A 128 -4.10 0.20 9.78
N ALA A 129 -3.10 -0.68 9.63
CA ALA A 129 -1.74 -0.29 9.27
C ALA A 129 -1.70 0.40 7.89
N TRP A 130 -2.37 -0.15 6.88
CA TRP A 130 -2.44 0.43 5.54
C TRP A 130 -3.24 1.74 5.48
N LEU A 131 -4.25 1.92 6.34
CA LEU A 131 -4.89 3.22 6.53
C LEU A 131 -3.88 4.26 7.04
N GLY A 132 -3.05 3.88 8.02
CA GLY A 132 -1.95 4.71 8.49
C GLY A 132 -0.98 5.06 7.36
N VAL A 133 -0.51 4.06 6.60
CA VAL A 133 0.38 4.27 5.44
C VAL A 133 -0.25 5.23 4.41
N THR A 134 -1.54 5.07 4.12
CA THR A 134 -2.27 5.95 3.20
C THR A 134 -2.26 7.39 3.72
N ALA A 135 -2.58 7.59 5.01
CA ALA A 135 -2.55 8.93 5.62
C ALA A 135 -1.15 9.55 5.57
N PHE A 136 -0.10 8.81 5.93
CA PHE A 136 1.28 9.31 5.89
C PHE A 136 1.76 9.58 4.45
N SER A 137 1.38 8.76 3.48
CA SER A 137 1.74 8.96 2.07
C SER A 137 1.06 10.16 1.42
N SER A 138 -0.01 10.71 2.03
CA SER A 138 -0.62 11.96 1.57
C SER A 138 0.26 13.19 1.81
N LEU A 139 1.18 13.14 2.78
CA LEU A 139 2.10 14.24 3.10
C LEU A 139 3.04 14.58 1.92
N PRO A 140 3.83 13.62 1.37
CA PRO A 140 4.65 13.92 0.20
C PRO A 140 3.81 14.30 -1.04
N VAL A 141 2.62 13.73 -1.22
CA VAL A 141 1.72 14.13 -2.32
C VAL A 141 1.33 15.61 -2.20
N PHE A 142 0.93 16.05 -1.01
CA PHE A 142 0.59 17.45 -0.76
C PHE A 142 1.79 18.38 -0.97
N MET A 143 2.97 17.95 -0.55
CA MET A 143 4.23 18.68 -0.75
C MET A 143 4.53 18.93 -2.22
N TYR A 144 4.57 17.85 -3.02
CA TYR A 144 4.84 17.96 -4.46
C TYR A 144 3.72 18.69 -5.19
N PHE A 145 2.46 18.51 -4.79
CA PHE A 145 1.34 19.27 -5.32
C PHE A 145 1.50 20.78 -5.08
N SER A 146 1.94 21.17 -3.88
CA SER A 146 2.19 22.57 -3.56
C SER A 146 3.30 23.16 -4.43
N ILE A 147 4.41 22.43 -4.62
CA ILE A 147 5.52 22.87 -5.47
C ILE A 147 5.07 23.00 -6.93
N TRP A 148 4.38 21.98 -7.46
CA TRP A 148 3.83 21.98 -8.81
C TRP A 148 2.86 23.15 -9.06
N ASN A 149 1.93 23.38 -8.12
CA ASN A 149 0.99 24.48 -8.20
C ASN A 149 1.69 25.85 -8.16
N THR A 150 2.75 25.98 -7.35
CA THR A 150 3.60 27.18 -7.37
C THR A 150 4.29 27.34 -8.73
N CYS A 151 4.91 26.30 -9.29
CA CYS A 151 5.54 26.35 -10.63
C CYS A 151 4.59 26.88 -11.72
N GLN A 152 3.32 26.45 -11.69
CA GLN A 152 2.31 26.93 -12.63
C GLN A 152 1.94 28.40 -12.37
N ASN A 153 1.73 28.77 -11.10
CA ASN A 153 1.25 30.10 -10.73
C ASN A 153 2.35 31.19 -10.81
N THR A 154 3.63 30.81 -10.76
CA THR A 154 4.77 31.74 -10.89
C THR A 154 4.92 32.31 -12.30
N THR A 155 4.28 31.71 -13.31
CA THR A 155 4.20 32.30 -14.66
C THR A 155 3.27 33.52 -14.74
N LEU A 156 2.41 33.74 -13.74
CA LEU A 156 1.41 34.83 -13.73
C LEU A 156 1.65 35.92 -12.67
N LEU A 157 2.48 35.65 -11.65
CA LEU A 157 2.78 36.58 -10.56
C LEU A 157 4.29 36.83 -10.47
N GLU A 158 4.79 37.71 -11.34
CA GLU A 158 6.19 38.14 -11.43
C GLU A 158 6.69 38.95 -10.21
N SER A 159 6.02 38.89 -9.05
CA SER A 159 6.26 39.82 -7.93
C SER A 159 6.10 39.29 -6.50
N SER A 160 5.88 37.98 -6.28
CA SER A 160 5.97 37.39 -4.93
C SER A 160 7.14 36.41 -4.81
N ASN A 161 8.20 36.83 -4.12
CA ASN A 161 9.35 35.97 -3.77
C ASN A 161 8.91 34.92 -2.74
N VAL A 162 8.26 33.85 -3.20
CA VAL A 162 7.95 32.68 -2.38
C VAL A 162 9.20 31.82 -2.33
N CYS A 163 9.70 31.56 -1.11
CA CYS A 163 10.87 30.71 -0.90
C CYS A 163 10.45 29.43 -0.19
N PHE A 164 10.73 28.28 -0.80
CA PHE A 164 10.63 26.98 -0.18
C PHE A 164 11.86 26.76 0.70
N ASP A 165 11.63 26.69 2.00
CA ASP A 165 12.65 26.34 2.99
C ASP A 165 12.45 24.88 3.42
N LEU A 166 13.45 24.04 3.12
CA LEU A 166 13.46 22.62 3.48
C LEU A 166 13.46 22.38 5.01
N ARG A 167 13.80 23.40 5.81
CA ARG A 167 13.79 23.33 7.27
C ARG A 167 12.38 23.13 7.83
N GLN A 168 11.36 23.72 7.21
CA GLN A 168 9.97 23.57 7.67
C GLN A 168 9.48 22.13 7.56
N TYR A 169 10.13 21.33 6.71
CA TYR A 169 9.81 19.93 6.45
C TYR A 169 10.76 18.96 7.17
N GLY A 170 11.68 19.49 7.99
CA GLY A 170 12.65 18.69 8.73
C GLY A 170 13.70 18.01 7.85
N ILE A 171 13.88 18.49 6.61
CA ILE A 171 14.76 17.83 5.62
C ILE A 171 16.24 18.20 5.81
N VAL A 172 16.54 19.33 6.45
CA VAL A 172 17.92 19.80 6.70
C VAL A 172 18.06 20.33 8.12
N SER A 173 19.27 20.21 8.68
CA SER A 173 19.65 20.80 9.97
C SER A 173 19.53 22.34 9.95
N ILE A 174 19.29 22.93 11.12
CA ILE A 174 18.99 24.37 11.30
C ILE A 174 20.12 25.32 10.84
N SER A 175 21.31 24.79 10.54
CA SER A 175 22.52 25.58 10.29
C SER A 175 22.85 25.84 8.82
N GLU A 176 22.17 25.24 7.85
CA GLU A 176 22.38 25.52 6.42
C GLU A 176 21.16 26.20 5.79
N GLU A 177 21.33 27.42 5.26
CA GLU A 177 20.26 28.13 4.55
C GLU A 177 20.01 27.52 3.16
N LYS A 178 19.33 26.36 3.11
CA LYS A 178 18.92 25.67 1.89
C LYS A 178 17.51 26.10 1.46
N LYS A 179 17.36 27.39 1.14
CA LYS A 179 16.11 28.01 0.68
C LYS A 179 16.10 28.12 -0.84
N LEU A 180 15.11 27.52 -1.51
CA LEU A 180 14.87 27.73 -2.94
C LEU A 180 13.75 28.74 -3.13
N CYS A 181 14.14 29.94 -3.58
CA CYS A 181 13.21 30.99 -3.95
C CYS A 181 12.80 30.89 -5.41
N THR A 182 11.56 31.28 -5.71
CA THR A 182 11.01 31.37 -7.08
C THR A 182 11.93 32.08 -8.08
N ALA A 183 12.69 33.08 -7.61
CA ALA A 183 13.62 33.86 -8.43
C ALA A 183 14.95 33.15 -8.74
N SER A 184 15.20 31.94 -8.22
CA SER A 184 16.43 31.18 -8.46
C SER A 184 16.36 30.41 -9.78
N GLU A 185 17.44 30.42 -10.57
CA GLU A 185 17.55 29.64 -11.81
C GLU A 185 17.33 28.14 -11.58
N ASN A 186 17.73 27.63 -10.42
CA ASN A 186 17.54 26.21 -10.07
C ASN A 186 16.05 25.88 -9.85
N PHE A 187 15.26 26.82 -9.35
CA PHE A 187 13.80 26.64 -9.19
C PHE A 187 13.11 26.58 -10.55
N ILE A 188 13.46 27.49 -11.46
CA ILE A 188 12.90 27.53 -12.83
C ILE A 188 13.28 26.24 -13.59
N LYS A 189 14.54 25.81 -13.53
CA LYS A 189 14.99 24.56 -14.14
C LYS A 189 14.32 23.32 -13.54
N MET A 190 14.00 23.32 -12.24
CA MET A 190 13.25 22.24 -11.59
C MET A 190 11.80 22.22 -12.06
N CYS A 191 11.15 23.38 -12.18
CA CYS A 191 9.77 23.50 -12.67
C CYS A 191 9.62 23.09 -14.15
N GLU A 192 10.64 23.31 -14.97
CA GLU A 192 10.67 22.87 -16.37
C GLU A 192 11.09 21.40 -16.52
N SER A 193 11.61 20.79 -15.45
CA SER A 193 12.10 19.41 -15.49
C SER A 193 10.97 18.38 -15.51
N ASN A 194 11.16 17.35 -16.34
CA ASN A 194 10.27 16.18 -16.37
C ASN A 194 10.42 15.28 -15.13
N GLU A 195 11.51 15.44 -14.38
CA GLU A 195 11.80 14.70 -13.14
C GLU A 195 10.79 15.03 -12.02
N LEU A 196 10.43 16.32 -11.89
CA LEU A 196 9.45 16.77 -10.90
C LEU A 196 8.05 16.24 -11.23
N ASP A 197 7.62 16.37 -12.49
CA ASP A 197 6.31 15.91 -12.96
C ASP A 197 6.16 14.39 -12.80
N LEU A 198 7.17 13.63 -13.21
CA LEU A 198 7.20 12.17 -13.04
C LEU A 198 7.11 11.80 -11.56
N THR A 199 7.94 12.41 -10.71
CA THR A 199 7.97 12.12 -9.27
C THR A 199 6.62 12.40 -8.60
N PHE A 200 5.95 13.49 -8.97
CA PHE A 200 4.60 13.82 -8.50
C PHE A 200 3.58 12.73 -8.86
N HIS A 201 3.53 12.33 -10.13
CA HIS A 201 2.62 11.28 -10.58
C HIS A 201 2.90 9.94 -9.89
N LEU A 202 4.17 9.60 -9.67
CA LEU A 202 4.57 8.40 -8.95
C LEU A 202 4.09 8.42 -7.49
N PHE A 203 4.16 9.55 -6.78
CA PHE A 203 3.60 9.66 -5.43
C PHE A 203 2.08 9.53 -5.41
N VAL A 204 1.39 10.11 -6.39
CA VAL A 204 -0.08 9.97 -6.53
C VAL A 204 -0.46 8.51 -6.81
N CYS A 205 0.27 7.84 -7.71
CA CYS A 205 0.11 6.41 -7.96
C CYS A 205 0.34 5.62 -6.66
N ALA A 206 1.43 5.87 -5.94
CA ALA A 206 1.71 5.17 -4.69
C ALA A 206 0.56 5.33 -3.68
N LEU A 207 0.03 6.54 -3.48
CA LEU A 207 -1.15 6.79 -2.63
C LEU A 207 -2.38 5.99 -3.08
N ALA A 208 -2.65 5.94 -4.39
CA ALA A 208 -3.73 5.14 -4.95
C ALA A 208 -3.52 3.62 -4.70
N GLY A 209 -2.28 3.14 -4.80
CA GLY A 209 -1.90 1.77 -4.48
C GLY A 209 -2.14 1.41 -3.02
N ALA A 210 -1.76 2.30 -2.09
CA ALA A 210 -2.06 2.14 -0.67
C ALA A 210 -3.57 2.11 -0.39
N GLY A 211 -4.33 3.00 -1.02
CA GLY A 211 -5.80 3.00 -0.94
C GLY A 211 -6.43 1.72 -1.50
N ALA A 212 -5.94 1.22 -2.63
CA ALA A 212 -6.38 -0.05 -3.21
C ALA A 212 -6.09 -1.24 -2.27
N ALA A 213 -4.94 -1.24 -1.59
CA ALA A 213 -4.62 -2.26 -0.59
C ALA A 213 -5.58 -2.21 0.62
N VAL A 214 -5.96 -1.02 1.09
CA VAL A 214 -6.99 -0.86 2.15
C VAL A 214 -8.32 -1.46 1.69
N ILE A 215 -8.77 -1.10 0.48
CA ILE A 215 -10.03 -1.63 -0.08
C ILE A 215 -9.97 -3.16 -0.18
N ALA A 216 -8.86 -3.71 -0.68
CA ALA A 216 -8.65 -5.15 -0.78
C ALA A 216 -8.75 -5.84 0.59
N MET A 217 -8.19 -5.24 1.64
CA MET A 217 -8.27 -5.79 3.00
C MET A 217 -9.67 -5.68 3.60
N VAL A 218 -10.41 -4.60 3.35
CA VAL A 218 -11.82 -4.49 3.76
C VAL A 218 -12.66 -5.59 3.12
N VAL A 219 -12.45 -5.83 1.82
CA VAL A 219 -13.12 -6.91 1.09
C VAL A 219 -12.71 -8.27 1.66
N ALA A 220 -11.42 -8.50 1.91
CA ALA A 220 -10.92 -9.74 2.49
C ALA A 220 -11.51 -10.01 3.89
N VAL A 221 -11.54 -9.02 4.79
CA VAL A 221 -12.15 -9.12 6.13
C VAL A 221 -13.63 -9.47 6.02
N SER A 222 -14.37 -8.79 5.13
CA SER A 222 -15.81 -9.04 4.95
C SER A 222 -16.08 -10.48 4.51
N ILE A 223 -15.28 -11.00 3.58
CA ILE A 223 -15.37 -12.38 3.11
C ILE A 223 -15.02 -13.36 4.25
N LEU A 224 -13.93 -13.11 4.98
CA LEU A 224 -13.51 -13.95 6.10
C LEU A 224 -14.57 -14.03 7.20
N ILE A 225 -15.18 -12.91 7.57
CA ILE A 225 -16.26 -12.87 8.58
C ILE A 225 -17.48 -13.64 8.10
N HIS A 226 -17.94 -13.39 6.87
CA HIS A 226 -19.08 -14.09 6.29
C HIS A 226 -18.87 -15.62 6.32
N ASN A 227 -17.67 -16.04 5.92
CA ASN A 227 -17.28 -17.45 5.93
C ASN A 227 -17.24 -18.03 7.35
N HIS A 228 -16.70 -17.29 8.32
CA HIS A 228 -16.65 -17.70 9.73
C HIS A 228 -18.05 -17.86 10.34
N VAL A 229 -18.98 -16.96 10.02
CA VAL A 229 -20.37 -17.00 10.50
C VAL A 229 -21.11 -18.21 9.91
N ILE A 230 -20.99 -18.46 8.60
CA ILE A 230 -21.60 -19.63 7.94
C ILE A 230 -21.08 -20.93 8.53
N LEU A 231 -19.77 -21.03 8.78
CA LEU A 231 -19.17 -22.21 9.39
C LEU A 231 -19.70 -22.44 10.81
N THR A 232 -19.84 -21.38 11.59
CA THR A 232 -20.39 -21.44 12.95
C THR A 232 -21.87 -21.85 12.93
N SER A 233 -22.68 -21.30 12.03
CA SER A 233 -24.10 -21.65 11.89
C SER A 233 -24.31 -23.13 11.51
N LYS A 234 -23.57 -23.64 10.52
CA LYS A 234 -23.64 -25.06 10.10
C LYS A 234 -23.19 -26.03 11.20
N SER A 235 -22.23 -25.61 12.03
CA SER A 235 -21.83 -26.35 13.23
C SER A 235 -22.99 -26.47 14.21
N THR A 236 -23.59 -25.34 14.63
CA THR A 236 -24.71 -25.33 15.58
C THR A 236 -25.92 -26.11 15.06
N GLY A 237 -26.23 -26.02 13.77
CA GLY A 237 -27.31 -26.80 13.15
C GLY A 237 -27.15 -28.32 13.30
N ARG A 238 -25.92 -28.85 13.27
CA ARG A 238 -25.65 -30.28 13.51
C ARG A 238 -25.83 -30.72 14.96
N TYR A 239 -25.73 -29.80 15.92
CA TYR A 239 -26.06 -30.10 17.31
C TYR A 239 -27.58 -30.08 17.55
N CYS A 240 -28.35 -29.31 16.78
CA CYS A 240 -29.80 -29.25 16.88
C CYS A 240 -30.54 -30.42 16.19
N THR A 241 -29.95 -31.09 15.20
CA THR A 241 -30.56 -32.25 14.52
C THR A 241 -30.20 -33.60 15.17
N ARG A 242 -29.62 -33.60 16.37
CA ARG A 242 -29.25 -34.81 17.13
C ARG A 242 -30.19 -35.14 18.29
N PHE A 243 -31.39 -34.55 18.31
CA PHE A 243 -32.49 -34.90 19.20
C PHE A 243 -33.69 -35.37 18.38
#